data_AF-A0A3D3R7R5-F1
#
_entry.id   AF-A0A3D3R7R5-F1
#
_cell.length_a   1.000
_cell.length_b   1.000
_cell.length_c   1.000
_cell.angle_alpha   90.00
_cell.angle_beta   90.00
_cell.angle_gamma   90.00
#
_symmetry.space_group_name_H-M   'P 1'
#
loop_
_entity.id
_entity.type
_entity.pdbx_description
1 polymer ?
#
loop_
_entity_poly.entity_id
_entity_poly.type
_entity_poly.pdbx_seq_one_letter_code
_entity_poly.pdbx_strand_id
1 'polypeptide(L)'
;EKSHVAPVLDRYAYNSGLENQTAIPVHDFLFECDLQARSPEGELAIELFDGQHHFRNLIDFKRRQVNLFIDDQKQPIRTGPLRSDFRSQPVKLEMSVMDRQVLFAINGELAYQPLLFSKNSEPREEIRIPLQFGARGGTFKLTGMKLFRDIHYTRGKALHGVDEPYQLDQHSYFMLGDNSPVSLDSRSWADGKVDQKYLLGKPFLVHLPSRQGEVKIGDHIGHIRIPDFTRIRYIH
;
A
#
# COMPACT_ATOMS: atom_id res chain seq x y z
N GLU A 1 -7.61 -6.44 28.84
CA GLU A 1 -7.01 -5.85 27.64
C GLU A 1 -8.14 -5.53 26.67
N LYS A 2 -8.51 -4.25 26.48
CA LYS A 2 -9.54 -3.89 25.49
C LYS A 2 -8.84 -3.84 24.15
N SER A 3 -9.13 -4.82 23.28
CA SER A 3 -8.75 -4.72 21.86
C SER A 3 -9.40 -3.45 21.31
N HIS A 4 -8.60 -2.41 21.07
CA HIS A 4 -9.08 -1.19 20.45
C HIS A 4 -9.13 -1.44 18.95
N VAL A 5 -10.26 -1.99 18.48
CA VAL A 5 -10.56 -2.05 17.06
C VAL A 5 -10.66 -0.61 16.55
N ALA A 6 -9.68 -0.19 15.75
CA ALA A 6 -9.59 1.14 15.16
C ALA A 6 -9.57 1.05 13.63
N PRO A 7 -10.00 2.11 12.92
CA PRO A 7 -9.86 2.15 11.47
C PRO A 7 -8.41 2.05 11.03
N VAL A 8 -8.16 1.48 9.86
CA VAL A 8 -6.85 1.54 9.21
C VAL A 8 -6.68 2.91 8.56
N LEU A 9 -5.67 3.64 9.01
CA LEU A 9 -5.39 5.01 8.60
C LEU A 9 -3.98 5.12 8.00
N ASP A 10 -3.75 6.17 7.23
CA ASP A 10 -2.49 6.48 6.55
C ASP A 10 -1.35 6.99 7.46
N ARG A 11 -1.49 6.86 8.78
CA ARG A 11 -0.57 7.44 9.77
C ARG A 11 0.88 7.03 9.50
N TYR A 12 1.76 8.04 9.50
CA TYR A 12 3.20 7.88 9.43
C TYR A 12 3.77 7.93 10.85
N ALA A 13 4.33 6.80 11.31
CA ALA A 13 4.82 6.66 12.69
C ALA A 13 5.90 7.69 13.06
N TYR A 14 6.73 8.11 12.09
CA TYR A 14 7.81 9.08 12.31
C TYR A 14 7.37 10.55 12.22
N ASN A 15 6.12 10.83 11.81
CA ASN A 15 5.54 12.18 11.77
C ASN A 15 4.73 12.50 13.05
N SER A 16 4.95 11.75 14.14
CA SER A 16 4.23 11.95 15.41
C SER A 16 4.46 13.35 15.98
N GLY A 17 3.38 14.11 16.23
CA GLY A 17 3.45 15.44 16.86
C GLY A 17 3.39 16.63 15.89
N LEU A 18 3.24 16.40 14.59
CA LEU A 18 2.95 17.47 13.63
C LEU A 18 1.48 17.92 13.78
N GLU A 19 1.28 19.18 14.14
CA GLU A 19 -0.05 19.80 14.20
C GLU A 19 -0.74 19.76 12.83
N ASN A 20 -2.05 19.53 12.83
CA ASN A 20 -2.96 19.61 11.66
C ASN A 20 -2.86 18.49 10.60
N GLN A 21 -2.32 17.30 10.92
CA GLN A 21 -2.52 16.13 10.07
C GLN A 21 -3.76 15.35 10.50
N THR A 22 -4.84 15.49 9.74
CA THR A 22 -5.98 14.56 9.84
C THR A 22 -5.59 13.28 9.10
N ALA A 23 -5.52 12.17 9.84
CA ALA A 23 -5.26 10.87 9.26
C ALA A 23 -6.40 10.44 8.33
N ILE A 24 -6.06 9.91 7.17
CA ILE A 24 -6.99 9.54 6.09
C ILE A 24 -7.24 8.03 6.17
N PRO A 25 -8.51 7.57 6.08
CA PRO A 25 -8.83 6.16 5.94
C PRO A 25 -8.16 5.53 4.72
N VAL A 26 -7.63 4.32 4.87
CA VAL A 26 -7.00 3.57 3.78
C VAL A 26 -7.91 2.42 3.35
N HIS A 27 -8.03 2.26 2.04
CA HIS A 27 -8.95 1.32 1.39
C HIS A 27 -8.24 0.30 0.50
N ASP A 28 -6.97 0.55 0.19
CA ASP A 28 -6.17 -0.26 -0.71
C ASP A 28 -5.24 -1.17 0.09
N PHE A 29 -5.49 -2.47 -0.03
CA PHE A 29 -4.78 -3.50 0.74
C PHE A 29 -4.17 -4.56 -0.16
N LEU A 30 -3.05 -5.10 0.31
CA LEU A 30 -2.47 -6.34 -0.15
C LEU A 30 -2.29 -7.27 1.05
N PHE A 31 -2.75 -8.49 0.94
CA PHE A 31 -2.56 -9.54 1.91
C PHE A 31 -1.61 -10.60 1.36
N GLU A 32 -0.70 -11.08 2.21
CA GLU A 32 0.22 -12.17 1.92
C GLU A 32 0.25 -13.17 3.08
N CYS A 33 0.28 -14.47 2.77
CA CYS A 33 0.63 -15.51 3.74
C CYS A 33 1.20 -16.77 3.07
N ASP A 34 1.78 -17.66 3.87
CA ASP A 34 2.06 -19.03 3.47
C ASP A 34 0.92 -19.95 3.91
N LEU A 35 0.41 -20.77 3.00
CA LEU A 35 -0.64 -21.75 3.24
C LEU A 35 -0.12 -23.18 3.07
N GLN A 36 -0.40 -24.04 4.06
CA GLN A 36 -0.29 -25.48 3.94
C GLN A 36 -1.65 -26.14 4.22
N ALA A 37 -2.15 -26.92 3.26
CA ALA A 37 -3.36 -27.73 3.43
C ALA A 37 -2.98 -29.11 3.98
N ARG A 38 -3.55 -29.49 5.13
CA ARG A 38 -3.35 -30.82 5.73
C ARG A 38 -4.38 -31.84 5.25
N SER A 39 -5.50 -31.37 4.71
CA SER A 39 -6.58 -32.18 4.14
C SER A 39 -6.55 -32.10 2.61
N PRO A 40 -6.90 -33.19 1.88
CA PRO A 40 -7.01 -33.16 0.42
C PRO A 40 -8.29 -32.48 -0.08
N GLU A 41 -9.23 -32.23 0.82
CA GLU A 41 -10.52 -31.62 0.58
C GLU A 41 -10.77 -30.48 1.57
N GLY A 42 -11.83 -29.72 1.29
CA GLY A 42 -12.23 -28.55 2.05
C GLY A 42 -12.19 -27.28 1.21
N GLU A 43 -12.59 -26.20 1.85
CA GLU A 43 -12.67 -24.87 1.28
C GLU A 43 -12.00 -23.87 2.22
N LEU A 44 -11.21 -22.97 1.66
CA LEU A 44 -10.64 -21.83 2.37
C LEU A 44 -11.08 -20.54 1.66
N ALA A 45 -11.66 -19.61 2.43
CA ALA A 45 -12.03 -18.28 1.98
C ALA A 45 -11.07 -17.24 2.58
N ILE A 46 -10.61 -16.32 1.74
CA ILE A 46 -9.89 -15.11 2.12
C ILE A 46 -10.67 -13.94 1.54
N GLU A 47 -11.00 -12.97 2.37
CA GLU A 47 -11.80 -11.82 1.97
C GLU A 47 -11.12 -10.51 2.34
N LEU A 48 -11.04 -9.59 1.38
CA LEU A 48 -10.65 -8.20 1.61
C LEU A 48 -11.85 -7.29 1.44
N PHE A 49 -11.98 -6.31 2.33
CA PHE A 49 -12.96 -5.23 2.24
C PHE A 49 -12.24 -3.92 1.91
N ASP A 50 -12.69 -3.21 0.88
CA ASP A 50 -12.13 -1.91 0.46
C ASP A 50 -12.94 -0.70 0.99
N GLY A 51 -13.88 -0.92 1.91
CA GLY A 51 -14.79 0.14 2.39
C GLY A 51 -16.05 0.26 1.54
N GLN A 52 -16.21 -0.55 0.50
CA GLN A 52 -17.41 -0.59 -0.31
C GLN A 52 -17.80 -2.00 -0.74
N HIS A 53 -16.84 -2.81 -1.17
CA HIS A 53 -17.06 -4.15 -1.69
C HIS A 53 -16.27 -5.18 -0.87
N HIS A 54 -16.91 -6.31 -0.65
CA HIS A 54 -16.28 -7.51 -0.09
C HIS A 54 -15.79 -8.38 -1.23
N PHE A 55 -14.47 -8.50 -1.38
CA PHE A 55 -13.84 -9.35 -2.39
C PHE A 55 -13.43 -10.67 -1.75
N ARG A 56 -14.14 -11.75 -2.06
CA ARG A 56 -13.89 -13.06 -1.45
C ARG A 56 -13.31 -14.04 -2.45
N ASN A 57 -12.08 -14.47 -2.19
CA ASN A 57 -11.44 -15.59 -2.86
C ASN A 57 -11.75 -16.90 -2.13
N LEU A 58 -12.46 -17.81 -2.79
CA LEU A 58 -12.75 -19.15 -2.31
C LEU A 58 -11.88 -20.18 -3.05
N ILE A 59 -10.98 -20.82 -2.31
CA ILE A 59 -10.16 -21.94 -2.78
C ILE A 59 -10.90 -23.23 -2.46
N ASP A 60 -11.37 -23.94 -3.48
CA ASP A 60 -12.00 -25.26 -3.38
C ASP A 60 -10.98 -26.34 -3.73
N PHE A 61 -10.53 -27.07 -2.72
CA PHE A 61 -9.51 -28.11 -2.88
C PHE A 61 -10.04 -29.36 -3.58
N LYS A 62 -11.33 -29.65 -3.45
CA LYS A 62 -11.97 -30.80 -4.07
C LYS A 62 -12.19 -30.57 -5.56
N ARG A 63 -12.71 -29.40 -5.94
CA ARG A 63 -12.92 -29.00 -7.34
C ARG A 63 -11.65 -28.50 -8.02
N ARG A 64 -10.58 -28.27 -7.25
CA ARG A 64 -9.30 -27.73 -7.75
C ARG A 64 -9.50 -26.38 -8.45
N GLN A 65 -10.22 -25.46 -7.82
CA GLN A 65 -10.55 -24.15 -8.39
C GLN A 65 -10.43 -23.04 -7.36
N VAL A 66 -10.13 -21.83 -7.84
CA VAL A 66 -10.22 -20.58 -7.09
C VAL A 66 -11.31 -19.73 -7.71
N ASN A 67 -12.19 -19.20 -6.88
CA ASN A 67 -13.34 -18.41 -7.30
C ASN A 67 -13.35 -17.05 -6.60
N LEU A 68 -13.48 -15.97 -7.37
CA LEU A 68 -13.71 -14.63 -6.84
C LEU A 68 -15.21 -14.36 -6.78
N PHE A 69 -15.69 -14.00 -5.59
CA PHE A 69 -17.02 -13.45 -5.37
C PHE A 69 -16.90 -12.00 -4.93
N ILE A 70 -17.92 -11.20 -5.27
CA ILE A 70 -18.05 -9.82 -4.84
C ILE A 70 -19.37 -9.69 -4.13
N ASP A 71 -19.34 -9.19 -2.89
CA ASP A 71 -20.51 -9.01 -2.04
C ASP A 71 -21.34 -10.30 -1.94
N ASP A 72 -22.67 -10.20 -2.05
CA ASP A 72 -23.61 -11.31 -1.93
C ASP A 72 -23.85 -12.07 -3.24
N GLN A 73 -22.99 -11.89 -4.25
CA GLN A 73 -23.15 -12.58 -5.52
C GLN A 73 -23.05 -14.10 -5.36
N LYS A 74 -24.04 -14.81 -5.91
CA LYS A 74 -24.14 -16.27 -5.83
C LYS A 74 -23.25 -17.00 -6.83
N GLN A 75 -22.86 -16.32 -7.90
CA GLN A 75 -22.01 -16.88 -8.96
C GLN A 75 -20.63 -16.20 -8.92
N PRO A 76 -19.56 -16.92 -9.25
CA PRO A 76 -18.22 -16.36 -9.26
C PRO A 76 -18.05 -15.35 -10.41
N ILE A 77 -17.43 -14.20 -10.12
CA ILE A 77 -17.05 -13.17 -11.11
C ILE A 77 -15.81 -13.60 -11.90
N ARG A 78 -14.92 -14.35 -11.26
CA ARG A 78 -13.75 -14.98 -11.87
C ARG A 78 -13.60 -16.40 -11.33
N THR A 79 -13.14 -17.29 -12.20
CA THR A 79 -12.77 -18.65 -11.83
C THR A 79 -11.42 -18.98 -12.45
N GLY A 80 -10.58 -19.62 -11.66
CA GLY A 80 -9.21 -20.02 -12.01
C GLY A 80 -8.90 -21.45 -11.57
N PRO A 81 -8.00 -22.16 -12.26
CA PRO A 81 -7.57 -23.48 -11.82
C PRO A 81 -6.65 -23.39 -10.59
N LEU A 82 -6.85 -24.26 -9.61
CA LEU A 82 -5.93 -24.45 -8.49
C LEU A 82 -4.82 -25.41 -8.93
N ARG A 83 -3.66 -24.90 -9.36
CA ARG A 83 -2.60 -25.75 -9.94
C ARG A 83 -1.65 -26.33 -8.90
N SER A 84 -1.23 -25.50 -7.94
CA SER A 84 -0.21 -25.83 -6.94
C SER A 84 -0.57 -27.03 -6.06
N ASP A 85 0.46 -27.70 -5.52
CA ASP A 85 0.30 -28.68 -4.44
C ASP A 85 0.48 -27.97 -3.10
N PHE A 86 -0.55 -28.03 -2.27
CA PHE A 86 -0.63 -27.36 -0.98
C PHE A 86 -0.27 -28.29 0.19
N ARG A 87 -0.05 -29.59 -0.08
CA ARG A 87 0.20 -30.60 0.97
C ARG A 87 1.69 -30.81 1.21
N SER A 88 2.48 -30.94 0.15
CA SER A 88 3.91 -31.24 0.23
C SER A 88 4.71 -30.10 0.88
N GLN A 89 4.39 -28.86 0.57
CA GLN A 89 5.07 -27.68 1.08
C GLN A 89 4.11 -26.49 1.21
N PRO A 90 4.41 -25.52 2.10
CA PRO A 90 3.69 -24.26 2.12
C PRO A 90 3.76 -23.56 0.77
N VAL A 91 2.66 -22.95 0.36
CA VAL A 91 2.59 -22.12 -0.85
C VAL A 91 2.23 -20.69 -0.48
N LYS A 92 2.81 -19.73 -1.20
CA LYS A 92 2.56 -18.32 -0.98
C LYS A 92 1.21 -17.94 -1.59
N LEU A 93 0.35 -17.30 -0.80
CA LEU A 93 -0.88 -16.68 -1.25
C LEU A 93 -0.74 -15.18 -1.21
N GLU A 94 -1.21 -14.51 -2.26
CA GLU A 94 -1.19 -13.06 -2.41
C GLU A 94 -2.54 -12.59 -2.92
N MET A 95 -3.17 -11.65 -2.21
CA MET A 95 -4.43 -11.02 -2.63
C MET A 95 -4.27 -9.51 -2.57
N SER A 96 -4.66 -8.80 -3.62
CA SER A 96 -4.61 -7.33 -3.67
C SER A 96 -5.94 -6.76 -4.13
N VAL A 97 -6.32 -5.63 -3.56
CA VAL A 97 -7.44 -4.77 -4.02
C VAL A 97 -6.98 -3.35 -4.35
N MET A 98 -5.66 -3.14 -4.45
CA MET A 98 -5.05 -1.83 -4.73
C MET A 98 -5.44 -1.29 -6.12
N ASP A 99 -5.51 0.03 -6.26
CA ASP A 99 -5.73 0.74 -7.53
C ASP A 99 -7.00 0.31 -8.28
N ARG A 100 -8.03 -0.08 -7.52
CA ARG A 100 -9.30 -0.64 -8.03
C ARG A 100 -9.11 -1.92 -8.85
N GLN A 101 -8.08 -2.70 -8.56
CA GLN A 101 -7.82 -3.97 -9.22
C GLN A 101 -7.77 -5.10 -8.20
N VAL A 102 -8.56 -6.14 -8.43
CA VAL A 102 -8.54 -7.37 -7.64
C VAL A 102 -7.61 -8.37 -8.29
N LEU A 103 -6.61 -8.81 -7.53
CA LEU A 103 -5.67 -9.86 -7.92
C LEU A 103 -5.68 -10.96 -6.86
N PHE A 104 -5.52 -12.20 -7.30
CA PHE A 104 -5.22 -13.33 -6.44
C PHE A 104 -4.15 -14.18 -7.11
N ALA A 105 -3.03 -14.37 -6.42
CA ALA A 105 -1.89 -15.13 -6.92
C ALA A 105 -1.48 -16.22 -5.94
N ILE A 106 -0.95 -17.31 -6.49
CA ILE A 106 -0.39 -18.44 -5.77
C ILE A 106 1.04 -18.61 -6.27
N ASN A 107 2.03 -18.48 -5.38
CA ASN A 107 3.46 -18.48 -5.74
C ASN A 107 3.81 -17.45 -6.84
N GLY A 108 3.22 -16.25 -6.80
CA GLY A 108 3.43 -15.21 -7.80
C GLY A 108 2.70 -15.43 -9.14
N GLU A 109 2.00 -16.55 -9.34
CA GLU A 109 1.19 -16.80 -10.52
C GLU A 109 -0.27 -16.44 -10.28
N LEU A 110 -0.86 -15.63 -11.15
CA LEU A 110 -2.27 -15.23 -11.07
C LEU A 110 -3.20 -16.45 -11.23
N ALA A 111 -4.11 -16.64 -10.29
CA ALA A 111 -5.10 -17.72 -10.33
C ALA A 111 -6.12 -17.49 -11.47
N TYR A 112 -6.47 -16.24 -11.74
CA TYR A 112 -7.40 -15.81 -12.79
C TYR A 112 -6.99 -14.42 -13.34
N GLN A 113 -7.60 -13.98 -14.45
CA GLN A 113 -7.36 -12.65 -15.00
C GLN A 113 -7.78 -11.54 -14.00
N PRO A 114 -6.92 -10.54 -13.74
CA PRO A 114 -7.23 -9.45 -12.82
C PRO A 114 -8.56 -8.77 -13.14
N LEU A 115 -9.27 -8.36 -12.10
CA LEU A 115 -10.54 -7.65 -12.25
C LEU A 115 -10.33 -6.16 -11.91
N LEU A 116 -10.40 -5.30 -12.92
CA LEU A 116 -10.56 -3.87 -12.71
C LEU A 116 -12.03 -3.57 -12.41
N PHE A 117 -12.32 -2.89 -11.30
CA PHE A 117 -13.68 -2.51 -10.93
C PHE A 117 -13.90 -1.00 -11.07
N SER A 118 -15.17 -0.64 -11.24
CA SER A 118 -15.59 0.74 -11.51
C SER A 118 -15.22 1.67 -10.36
N LYS A 119 -14.82 2.90 -10.69
CA LYS A 119 -14.74 3.97 -9.69
C LYS A 119 -16.15 4.21 -9.15
N ASN A 120 -16.27 4.31 -7.83
CA ASN A 120 -17.48 4.78 -7.20
C ASN A 120 -17.28 6.22 -6.71
N SER A 121 -18.32 7.05 -6.83
CA SER A 121 -18.35 8.41 -6.33
C SER A 121 -18.75 8.51 -4.86
N GLU A 122 -19.38 7.47 -4.32
CA GLU A 122 -19.78 7.43 -2.92
C GLU A 122 -18.55 7.34 -2.00
N PRO A 123 -18.55 8.03 -0.85
CA PRO A 123 -17.51 7.88 0.16
C PRO A 123 -17.40 6.43 0.61
N ARG A 124 -16.17 5.91 0.67
CA ARG A 124 -15.90 4.58 1.22
C ARG A 124 -15.95 4.60 2.74
N GLU A 125 -16.44 3.51 3.33
CA GLU A 125 -16.54 3.35 4.78
C GLU A 125 -15.18 3.21 5.45
N GLU A 126 -15.03 3.74 6.67
CA GLU A 126 -13.85 3.49 7.49
C GLU A 126 -13.67 2.01 7.81
N ILE A 127 -12.50 1.47 7.49
CA ILE A 127 -12.27 0.02 7.55
C ILE A 127 -11.62 -0.38 8.87
N ARG A 128 -12.36 -1.14 9.67
CA ARG A 128 -11.89 -1.72 10.95
C ARG A 128 -11.47 -3.19 10.84
N ILE A 129 -12.04 -3.89 9.87
CA ILE A 129 -11.82 -5.32 9.63
C ILE A 129 -11.53 -5.47 8.12
N PRO A 130 -10.30 -5.18 7.68
CA PRO A 130 -9.95 -5.19 6.26
C PRO A 130 -9.83 -6.60 5.69
N LEU A 131 -9.61 -7.61 6.53
CA LEU A 131 -9.26 -8.97 6.15
C LEU A 131 -10.04 -9.97 7.00
N GLN A 132 -10.69 -10.93 6.35
CA GLN A 132 -11.42 -12.01 6.99
C GLN A 132 -11.02 -13.36 6.40
N PHE A 133 -11.15 -14.41 7.21
CA PHE A 133 -10.89 -15.78 6.81
C PHE A 133 -12.08 -16.67 7.15
N GLY A 134 -12.34 -17.66 6.30
CA GLY A 134 -13.31 -18.72 6.57
C GLY A 134 -12.78 -20.06 6.08
N ALA A 135 -13.12 -21.15 6.77
CA ALA A 135 -12.74 -22.48 6.32
C ALA A 135 -13.86 -23.48 6.60
N ARG A 136 -13.99 -24.49 5.75
CA ARG A 136 -14.97 -25.58 5.91
C ARG A 136 -14.42 -26.88 5.36
N GLY A 137 -14.64 -27.98 6.09
CA GLY A 137 -14.35 -29.34 5.59
C GLY A 137 -12.87 -29.67 5.37
N GLY A 138 -11.94 -28.92 5.97
CA GLY A 138 -10.51 -29.16 5.83
C GLY A 138 -9.69 -28.52 6.96
N THR A 139 -8.43 -28.92 7.09
CA THR A 139 -7.47 -28.33 8.03
C THR A 139 -6.40 -27.55 7.27
N PHE A 140 -6.30 -26.25 7.55
CA PHE A 140 -5.39 -25.33 6.89
C PHE A 140 -4.47 -24.67 7.92
N LYS A 141 -3.18 -24.58 7.60
CA LYS A 141 -2.20 -23.86 8.39
C LYS A 141 -1.77 -22.63 7.60
N LEU A 142 -2.07 -21.44 8.13
CA LEU A 142 -1.61 -20.16 7.60
C LEU A 142 -0.47 -19.64 8.48
N THR A 143 0.64 -19.23 7.87
CA THR A 143 1.79 -18.64 8.57
C THR A 143 2.27 -17.39 7.84
N GLY A 144 3.07 -16.56 8.51
CA GLY A 144 3.69 -15.39 7.86
C GLY A 144 2.67 -14.36 7.35
N MET A 145 1.49 -14.27 7.99
CA MET A 145 0.43 -13.34 7.58
C MET A 145 0.90 -11.90 7.64
N LYS A 146 0.78 -11.18 6.53
CA LYS A 146 1.10 -9.76 6.40
C LYS A 146 -0.07 -9.06 5.71
N LEU A 147 -0.44 -7.91 6.24
CA LEU A 147 -1.36 -6.99 5.58
C LEU A 147 -0.60 -5.70 5.30
N PHE A 148 -0.51 -5.36 4.03
CA PHE A 148 0.07 -4.14 3.53
C PHE A 148 -1.08 -3.19 3.18
N ARG A 149 -0.84 -1.91 3.43
CA ARG A 149 -1.70 -0.83 2.98
C ARG A 149 -0.95 0.00 1.95
N ASP A 150 -1.66 0.66 1.06
CA ASP A 150 -1.03 1.57 0.13
C ASP A 150 -0.43 2.82 0.83
N ILE A 151 0.55 3.43 0.17
CA ILE A 151 1.12 4.73 0.49
C ILE A 151 0.83 5.65 -0.70
N HIS A 152 -0.12 6.55 -0.52
CA HIS A 152 -0.53 7.51 -1.55
C HIS A 152 -0.21 8.95 -1.17
N TYR A 153 -0.24 9.83 -2.17
CA TYR A 153 -0.14 11.27 -1.95
C TYR A 153 -1.44 11.80 -1.31
N THR A 154 -1.27 12.51 -0.20
CA THR A 154 -2.33 13.06 0.64
C THR A 154 -2.57 14.54 0.32
N ARG A 155 -3.77 15.05 0.64
CA ARG A 155 -4.15 16.45 0.38
C ARG A 155 -3.27 17.43 1.16
N GLY A 156 -3.15 17.31 2.48
CA GLY A 156 -2.38 18.25 3.30
C GLY A 156 -2.74 19.72 3.01
N LYS A 157 -1.74 20.54 2.66
CA LYS A 157 -1.88 21.96 2.26
C LYS A 157 -1.88 22.14 0.73
N ALA A 158 -2.19 21.10 -0.02
CA ALA A 158 -2.18 21.15 -1.46
C ALA A 158 -3.21 22.14 -2.02
N LEU A 159 -2.76 22.97 -2.95
CA LEU A 159 -3.51 23.86 -3.82
C LEU A 159 -3.73 23.25 -5.22
N HIS A 160 -2.83 22.35 -5.64
CA HIS A 160 -2.73 21.88 -7.03
C HIS A 160 -2.69 20.36 -7.14
N GLY A 161 -3.27 19.80 -8.20
CA GLY A 161 -3.08 18.41 -8.59
C GLY A 161 -3.70 17.36 -7.66
N VAL A 162 -4.70 17.76 -6.86
CA VAL A 162 -5.45 16.86 -5.96
C VAL A 162 -6.87 16.63 -6.47
N ASP A 163 -7.66 17.69 -6.52
CA ASP A 163 -9.06 17.61 -6.97
C ASP A 163 -9.19 17.74 -8.49
N GLU A 164 -8.35 18.60 -9.08
CA GLU A 164 -8.31 18.83 -10.52
C GLU A 164 -6.90 18.63 -11.08
N PRO A 165 -6.76 18.13 -12.32
CA PRO A 165 -5.47 18.03 -12.98
C PRO A 165 -4.78 19.40 -13.06
N TYR A 166 -3.51 19.45 -12.65
CA TYR A 166 -2.68 20.62 -12.83
C TYR A 166 -2.00 20.58 -14.20
N GLN A 167 -2.27 21.58 -15.05
CA GLN A 167 -1.73 21.62 -16.41
C GLN A 167 -0.28 22.09 -16.40
N LEU A 168 0.59 21.34 -17.09
CA LEU A 168 1.99 21.69 -17.30
C LEU A 168 2.23 22.07 -18.77
N ASP A 169 3.12 23.01 -19.01
CA ASP A 169 3.71 23.19 -20.34
C ASP A 169 4.79 22.13 -20.62
N GLN A 170 5.23 22.03 -21.89
CA GLN A 170 6.17 21.01 -22.34
C GLN A 170 7.53 21.05 -21.64
N HIS A 171 7.88 22.16 -21.00
CA HIS A 171 9.18 22.39 -20.37
C HIS A 171 9.04 22.64 -18.87
N SER A 172 8.01 22.07 -18.25
CA SER A 172 7.77 22.18 -16.83
C SER A 172 7.54 20.82 -16.18
N TYR A 173 7.84 20.76 -14.89
CA TYR A 173 7.68 19.56 -14.09
C TYR A 173 6.83 19.85 -12.86
N PHE A 174 6.07 18.85 -12.43
CA PHE A 174 5.37 18.84 -11.14
C PHE A 174 6.17 17.97 -10.16
N MET A 175 6.78 18.60 -9.17
CA MET A 175 7.68 17.96 -8.22
C MET A 175 6.89 17.46 -7.00
N LEU A 176 7.09 16.19 -6.65
CA LEU A 176 6.49 15.57 -5.49
C LEU A 176 7.57 15.17 -4.50
N GLY A 177 7.40 15.56 -3.24
CA GLY A 177 8.32 15.18 -2.18
C GLY A 177 8.07 13.75 -1.70
N ASP A 178 9.09 13.16 -1.07
CA ASP A 178 9.09 11.79 -0.58
C ASP A 178 8.32 11.59 0.74
N ASN A 179 7.90 12.67 1.41
CA ASN A 179 7.11 12.64 2.64
C ASN A 179 5.79 13.39 2.42
N SER A 180 4.87 12.71 1.73
CA SER A 180 3.61 13.30 1.26
C SER A 180 2.89 14.21 2.29
N PRO A 181 2.73 13.83 3.57
CA PRO A 181 2.01 14.65 4.54
C PRO A 181 2.64 16.00 4.91
N VAL A 182 3.94 16.21 4.65
CA VAL A 182 4.66 17.43 5.07
C VAL A 182 5.51 18.09 4.00
N SER A 183 5.76 17.41 2.88
CA SER A 183 6.55 17.99 1.79
C SER A 183 5.90 19.28 1.29
N LEU A 184 6.67 20.36 1.36
CA LEU A 184 6.37 21.60 0.63
C LEU A 184 6.86 21.42 -0.80
N ASP A 185 5.97 20.87 -1.62
CA ASP A 185 6.24 20.53 -3.03
C ASP A 185 5.23 21.21 -3.96
N SER A 186 5.23 20.84 -5.25
CA SER A 186 4.38 21.44 -6.28
C SER A 186 2.89 21.43 -5.96
N ARG A 187 2.43 20.53 -5.08
CA ARG A 187 1.05 20.54 -4.61
C ARG A 187 0.75 21.79 -3.81
N SER A 188 1.70 22.27 -3.00
CA SER A 188 1.47 23.35 -2.01
C SER A 188 2.07 24.70 -2.41
N TRP A 189 2.97 24.75 -3.40
CA TRP A 189 3.54 26.01 -3.88
C TRP A 189 2.50 26.89 -4.59
N ALA A 190 2.66 28.21 -4.50
CA ALA A 190 1.76 29.16 -5.17
C ALA A 190 1.73 28.90 -6.69
N ASP A 191 2.91 28.71 -7.29
CA ASP A 191 3.08 28.18 -8.63
C ASP A 191 3.60 26.75 -8.54
N GLY A 192 2.79 25.77 -8.95
CA GLY A 192 3.09 24.35 -8.81
C GLY A 192 4.08 23.84 -9.85
N LYS A 193 4.44 24.65 -10.86
CA LYS A 193 5.37 24.24 -11.91
C LYS A 193 6.81 24.60 -11.60
N VAL A 194 7.72 23.75 -12.06
CA VAL A 194 9.15 24.05 -12.09
C VAL A 194 9.63 24.02 -13.53
N ASP A 195 10.07 25.17 -14.05
CA ASP A 195 10.64 25.25 -15.40
C ASP A 195 11.89 24.36 -15.50
N GLN A 196 12.00 23.64 -16.61
CA GLN A 196 13.15 22.81 -16.98
C GLN A 196 14.48 23.56 -16.90
N LYS A 197 14.48 24.88 -17.17
CA LYS A 197 15.68 25.72 -17.08
C LYS A 197 16.27 25.79 -15.67
N TYR A 198 15.49 25.49 -14.63
CA TYR A 198 15.98 25.42 -13.25
C TYR A 198 16.58 24.05 -12.91
N LEU A 199 16.35 23.03 -13.75
CA LEU A 199 17.00 21.72 -13.67
C LEU A 199 18.31 21.76 -14.47
N LEU A 200 19.30 22.46 -13.92
CA LEU A 200 20.59 22.63 -14.56
C LEU A 200 21.53 21.45 -14.26
N GLY A 201 22.04 20.83 -15.34
CA GLY A 201 23.14 19.86 -15.29
C GLY A 201 22.71 18.39 -15.21
N LYS A 202 23.69 17.50 -15.41
CA LYS A 202 23.52 16.06 -15.14
C LYS A 202 23.66 15.86 -13.62
N PRO A 203 22.72 15.20 -12.93
CA PRO A 203 22.91 14.87 -11.54
C PRO A 203 24.20 14.06 -11.44
N PHE A 204 25.19 14.59 -10.72
CA PHE A 204 26.52 14.00 -10.58
C PHE A 204 26.82 13.57 -9.15
N LEU A 205 25.93 13.89 -8.20
CA LEU A 205 26.09 13.64 -6.77
C LEU A 205 24.74 13.33 -6.10
N VAL A 206 24.70 12.28 -5.30
CA VAL A 206 23.68 12.05 -4.27
C VAL A 206 24.29 12.41 -2.93
N HIS A 207 23.65 13.30 -2.16
CA HIS A 207 24.01 13.60 -0.77
C HIS A 207 22.80 13.27 0.12
N LEU A 208 22.91 12.17 0.87
CA LEU A 208 21.88 11.77 1.84
C LEU A 208 22.02 12.60 3.14
N PRO A 209 20.95 12.73 3.94
CA PRO A 209 20.90 13.68 5.05
C PRO A 209 22.04 13.52 6.05
N SER A 210 22.60 14.67 6.42
CA SER A 210 23.59 14.86 7.48
C SER A 210 23.16 14.26 8.81
N ARG A 211 24.11 13.66 9.53
CA ARG A 211 23.88 13.18 10.90
C ARG A 211 23.79 14.36 11.86
N GLN A 212 22.99 14.22 12.90
CA GLN A 212 23.01 15.18 14.01
C GLN A 212 24.27 14.93 14.83
N GLY A 213 25.07 15.98 15.02
CA GLY A 213 26.24 15.98 15.88
C GLY A 213 26.06 16.99 17.01
N GLU A 214 26.55 16.65 18.19
CA GLU A 214 26.62 17.56 19.32
C GLU A 214 27.92 18.36 19.25
N VAL A 215 27.82 19.67 19.40
CA VAL A 215 28.97 20.55 19.54
C VAL A 215 28.84 21.25 20.88
N LYS A 216 29.86 21.05 21.72
CA LYS A 216 29.97 21.71 23.01
C LYS A 216 30.95 22.88 22.91
N ILE A 217 30.48 24.09 23.20
CA ILE A 217 31.31 25.29 23.31
C ILE A 217 31.11 25.86 24.72
N GLY A 218 32.12 25.72 25.57
CA GLY A 218 31.99 26.02 27.00
C GLY A 218 30.92 25.13 27.65
N ASP A 219 29.93 25.74 28.31
CA ASP A 219 28.81 25.04 28.94
C ASP A 219 27.59 24.86 28.02
N HIS A 220 27.64 25.38 26.78
CA HIS A 220 26.53 25.26 25.83
C HIS A 220 26.70 24.03 24.94
N ILE A 221 25.63 23.22 24.85
CA ILE A 221 25.52 22.11 23.90
C ILE A 221 24.56 22.56 22.80
N GLY A 222 25.08 22.68 21.58
CA GLY A 222 24.31 22.91 20.37
C GLY A 222 24.28 21.66 19.50
N HIS A 223 23.22 21.50 18.71
CA HIS A 223 23.15 20.45 17.69
C HIS A 223 23.42 21.04 16.31
N ILE A 224 24.36 20.45 15.58
CA ILE A 224 24.62 20.79 14.17
C ILE A 224 24.35 19.58 13.28
N ARG A 225 24.13 19.84 11.99
CA ARG A 225 24.02 18.81 10.95
C ARG A 225 25.38 18.61 10.28
N ILE A 226 26.04 17.50 10.56
CA ILE A 226 27.35 17.15 10.00
C ILE A 226 27.15 16.30 8.73
N PRO A 227 27.63 16.74 7.56
CA PRO A 227 27.58 15.93 6.34
C PRO A 227 28.19 14.55 6.55
N ASP A 228 27.46 13.50 6.17
CA ASP A 228 27.99 12.14 6.20
C ASP A 228 28.62 11.82 4.84
N PHE A 229 29.93 12.07 4.74
CA PHE A 229 30.70 11.84 3.50
C PHE A 229 30.63 10.39 3.00
N THR A 230 30.36 9.41 3.88
CA THR A 230 30.19 8.00 3.48
C THR A 230 28.88 7.74 2.74
N ARG A 231 27.95 8.69 2.83
CA ARG A 231 26.64 8.66 2.17
C ARG A 231 26.56 9.60 0.97
N ILE A 232 27.70 10.10 0.52
CA ILE A 232 27.84 10.83 -0.73
C ILE A 232 28.20 9.83 -1.83
N ARG A 233 27.43 9.83 -2.92
CA ARG A 233 27.69 8.97 -4.08
C ARG A 233 27.75 9.80 -5.34
N TYR A 234 28.81 9.65 -6.12
CA TYR A 234 28.86 10.26 -7.44
C TYR A 234 28.00 9.45 -8.42
N ILE A 235 27.25 10.15 -9.26
CA ILE A 235 26.45 9.56 -10.33
C ILE A 235 27.27 9.71 -11.61
N HIS A 236 27.60 8.59 -12.24
CA HIS A 236 28.39 8.54 -13.48
C HIS A 236 27.51 8.49 -14.72
#